data_AF-A0A644WWD0-F1
#
_entry.id   AF-A0A644WWD0-F1
#
_cell.length_a   1.000
_cell.length_b   1.000
_cell.length_c   1.000
_cell.angle_alpha   90.00
_cell.angle_beta   90.00
_cell.angle_gamma   90.00
#
_symmetry.space_group_name_H-M   'P 1'
#
loop_
_entity.id
_entity.type
_entity.pdbx_description
1 polymer ?
#
loop_
_entity_poly.entity_id
_entity_poly.type
_entity_poly.pdbx_seq_one_letter_code
_entity_poly.pdbx_strand_id
1 'polypeptide(L)'
;MNIPQDLENRCNLFSTQFDLVVSMFDDYASDDHALNESTDALESFLTQKEPHNDEYRYSILNQYMLSQTLGKANQHGNLLQNYGAVLPPQTRQVFEHWVAHPAFYLAFKIVERKKKDLFEIVDLLTDARYLFSSPGLESMQDKRETRNATYVALMLDNGLCLQSAGMIHYSSLRADDIVFTCRLFDADLYAKAGLDGVLKEYPQVFYYWDNISIIPSITLKDAEMLIHMAYVDEVDYDFQRPFWSIESKEGATQYMLQEADEAMVEQYGHSFLLEQPGLYNFRIFKLKQRWLIFAFAADAFSLLCRIVGHPGTEPLVRLSIPLALQLEKDHPMPWQPFKLVGEEDDEYLDEDEAVKSADEREIAALDKVMGRYIEALNNGKDFNVEKEARKAGVDAELVQEFITQMHKTIAKYSYNVPREEKQFELDGWPVPPASQRRDFADDLYDSSLFLLDEADELIERFHGYTQDRYRQEVKEEGLIGCIEDLFVKEFEDETLGYTSLNTLLWIILNLGEKPLLVRSLALEAFKLFPLLHRAYEFNVYVELVSKVVFKCFIQTSLCSVAERPRGEKRTRGLYTIQASPMLRTLISPIAYSV
;
A
#
# COMPACT_ATOMS: atom_id res chain seq x y z
N MET A 1 0.35 -26.85 -15.41
CA MET A 1 -0.59 -27.88 -14.88
C MET A 1 -1.78 -28.06 -15.83
N ASN A 2 -2.38 -29.26 -15.97
CA ASN A 2 -3.61 -29.46 -16.77
C ASN A 2 -4.84 -29.07 -15.95
N ILE A 3 -5.83 -28.39 -16.56
CA ILE A 3 -7.07 -27.97 -15.88
C ILE A 3 -8.06 -29.15 -15.83
N PRO A 4 -8.53 -29.57 -14.64
CA PRO A 4 -9.53 -30.63 -14.52
C PRO A 4 -10.88 -30.23 -15.16
N GLN A 5 -11.58 -31.18 -15.79
CA GLN A 5 -12.85 -30.91 -16.48
C GLN A 5 -13.98 -30.45 -15.52
N ASP A 6 -14.03 -30.98 -14.30
CA ASP A 6 -15.08 -30.69 -13.32
C ASP A 6 -14.72 -29.55 -12.33
N LEU A 7 -13.62 -28.83 -12.58
CA LEU A 7 -13.07 -27.83 -11.66
C LEU A 7 -14.10 -26.76 -11.27
N GLU A 8 -14.82 -26.20 -12.25
CA GLU A 8 -15.75 -25.09 -12.03
C GLU A 8 -16.96 -25.52 -11.18
N ASN A 9 -17.51 -26.70 -11.45
CA ASN A 9 -18.56 -27.29 -10.62
C ASN A 9 -18.08 -27.55 -9.19
N ARG A 10 -16.81 -27.96 -9.03
CA ARG A 10 -16.20 -28.20 -7.72
C ARG A 10 -16.01 -26.90 -6.93
N CYS A 11 -15.46 -25.86 -7.55
CA CYS A 11 -15.30 -24.56 -6.92
C CYS A 11 -16.66 -23.98 -6.49
N ASN A 12 -17.66 -24.03 -7.38
CA ASN A 12 -19.01 -23.53 -7.08
C ASN A 12 -19.67 -24.30 -5.93
N LEU A 13 -19.50 -25.63 -5.87
CA LEU A 13 -20.01 -26.43 -4.75
C LEU A 13 -19.38 -25.97 -3.43
N PHE A 14 -18.05 -25.92 -3.36
CA PHE A 14 -17.36 -25.58 -2.12
C PHE A 14 -17.63 -24.13 -1.69
N SER A 15 -17.68 -23.18 -2.62
CA SER A 15 -18.03 -21.78 -2.33
C SER A 15 -19.47 -21.64 -1.82
N THR A 16 -20.46 -22.28 -2.46
CA THR A 16 -21.86 -22.15 -2.00
C THR A 16 -22.12 -22.82 -0.66
N GLN A 17 -21.28 -23.78 -0.24
CA GLN A 17 -21.39 -24.40 1.08
C GLN A 17 -20.63 -23.64 2.16
N PHE A 18 -19.72 -22.72 1.81
CA PHE A 18 -18.88 -22.01 2.76
C PHE A 18 -19.70 -21.19 3.76
N ASP A 19 -20.65 -20.38 3.30
CA ASP A 19 -21.47 -19.52 4.16
C ASP A 19 -22.30 -20.32 5.19
N LEU A 20 -22.83 -21.47 4.77
CA LEU A 20 -23.56 -22.39 5.66
C LEU A 20 -22.67 -23.01 6.73
N VAL A 21 -21.40 -23.24 6.40
CA VAL A 21 -20.42 -23.76 7.36
C VAL A 21 -20.01 -22.66 8.33
N VAL A 22 -19.68 -21.48 7.82
CA VAL A 22 -19.24 -20.33 8.61
C VAL A 22 -20.34 -19.83 9.55
N SER A 23 -21.63 -19.91 9.16
CA SER A 23 -22.73 -19.53 10.05
C SER A 23 -22.81 -20.38 11.33
N MET A 24 -22.11 -21.51 11.40
CA MET A 24 -22.02 -22.33 12.61
C MET A 24 -20.90 -21.89 13.56
N PHE A 25 -20.04 -20.96 13.14
CA PHE A 25 -18.84 -20.61 13.91
C PHE A 25 -19.17 -19.69 15.07
N ASP A 26 -20.25 -18.92 15.01
CA ASP A 26 -20.70 -18.05 16.10
C ASP A 26 -21.03 -18.85 17.36
N ASP A 27 -21.72 -19.99 17.21
CA ASP A 27 -22.04 -20.90 18.31
C ASP A 27 -20.77 -21.55 18.90
N TYR A 28 -19.74 -21.76 18.09
CA TYR A 28 -18.45 -22.31 18.52
C TYR A 28 -17.62 -21.28 19.29
N ALA A 29 -17.52 -20.06 18.75
CA ALA A 29 -16.80 -18.97 19.37
C ALA A 29 -17.33 -18.68 20.79
N SER A 30 -18.65 -18.73 20.99
CA SER A 30 -19.24 -18.49 22.31
C SER A 30 -18.84 -19.50 23.39
N ASP A 31 -18.45 -20.72 23.02
CA ASP A 31 -18.16 -21.81 23.96
C ASP A 31 -16.65 -22.04 24.22
N ASP A 32 -15.77 -21.51 23.36
CA ASP A 32 -14.30 -21.67 23.50
C ASP A 32 -13.66 -20.47 24.20
N HIS A 33 -13.51 -20.56 25.53
CA HIS A 33 -12.92 -19.49 26.34
C HIS A 33 -11.49 -19.11 25.92
N ALA A 34 -10.68 -20.08 25.49
CA ALA A 34 -9.29 -19.81 25.09
C ALA A 34 -9.25 -19.05 23.75
N LEU A 35 -10.15 -19.40 22.83
CA LEU A 35 -10.32 -18.66 21.58
C LEU A 35 -10.76 -17.23 21.85
N ASN A 36 -11.79 -17.02 22.70
CA ASN A 36 -12.27 -15.69 23.06
C ASN A 36 -11.16 -14.83 23.68
N GLU A 37 -10.41 -15.36 24.65
CA GLU A 37 -9.29 -14.63 25.27
C GLU A 37 -8.22 -14.23 24.24
N SER A 38 -7.89 -15.11 23.30
CA SER A 38 -6.93 -14.79 22.24
C SER A 38 -7.46 -13.77 21.23
N THR A 39 -8.76 -13.82 20.92
CA THR A 39 -9.43 -12.86 20.03
C THR A 39 -9.50 -11.47 20.69
N ASP A 40 -9.84 -11.39 21.98
CA ASP A 40 -9.86 -10.15 22.75
C ASP A 40 -8.47 -9.50 22.83
N ALA A 41 -7.42 -10.33 22.97
CA ALA A 41 -6.03 -9.87 22.98
C ALA A 41 -5.63 -9.28 21.61
N LEU A 42 -6.01 -9.95 20.51
CA LEU A 42 -5.80 -9.45 19.15
C LEU A 42 -6.58 -8.15 18.89
N GLU A 43 -7.85 -8.08 19.31
CA GLU A 43 -8.67 -6.87 19.17
C GLU A 43 -8.07 -5.70 19.95
N SER A 44 -7.58 -5.95 21.17
CA SER A 44 -6.91 -4.95 22.00
C SER A 44 -5.64 -4.42 21.31
N PHE A 45 -4.81 -5.33 20.79
CA PHE A 45 -3.60 -4.96 20.04
C PHE A 45 -3.95 -4.11 18.81
N LEU A 46 -4.91 -4.57 17.99
CA LEU A 46 -5.31 -3.86 16.77
C LEU A 46 -5.99 -2.52 17.07
N THR A 47 -6.74 -2.40 18.17
CA THR A 47 -7.33 -1.13 18.61
C THR A 47 -6.28 -0.12 19.03
N GLN A 48 -5.20 -0.57 19.65
CA GLN A 48 -4.09 0.31 20.00
C GLN A 48 -3.34 0.78 18.75
N LYS A 49 -3.14 -0.10 17.77
CA LYS A 49 -2.32 0.16 16.59
C LYS A 49 -3.07 0.83 15.43
N GLU A 50 -4.37 0.54 15.28
CA GLU A 50 -5.26 1.00 14.21
C GLU A 50 -6.59 1.51 14.80
N PRO A 51 -6.59 2.56 15.65
CA PRO A 51 -7.76 2.99 16.42
C PRO A 51 -8.92 3.53 15.56
N HIS A 52 -8.68 3.84 14.28
CA HIS A 52 -9.65 4.46 13.38
C HIS A 52 -9.99 3.59 12.15
N ASN A 53 -9.55 2.34 12.11
CA ASN A 53 -9.70 1.45 10.96
C ASN A 53 -10.55 0.21 11.30
N ASP A 54 -11.82 0.44 11.61
CA ASP A 54 -12.74 -0.60 12.10
C ASP A 54 -12.88 -1.77 11.12
N GLU A 55 -12.96 -1.47 9.82
CA GLU A 55 -13.10 -2.48 8.76
C GLU A 55 -11.89 -3.41 8.70
N TYR A 56 -10.66 -2.86 8.76
CA TYR A 56 -9.45 -3.66 8.79
C TYR A 56 -9.39 -4.53 10.04
N ARG A 57 -9.68 -3.96 11.22
CA ARG A 57 -9.67 -4.72 12.48
C ARG A 57 -10.67 -5.88 12.43
N TYR A 58 -11.89 -5.63 11.98
CA TYR A 58 -12.93 -6.65 11.83
C TYR A 58 -12.48 -7.74 10.85
N SER A 59 -11.87 -7.36 9.73
CA SER A 59 -11.39 -8.30 8.73
C SER A 59 -10.28 -9.21 9.27
N ILE A 60 -9.33 -8.67 10.04
CA ILE A 60 -8.26 -9.46 10.67
C ILE A 60 -8.81 -10.40 11.75
N LEU A 61 -9.75 -9.92 12.58
CA LEU A 61 -10.40 -10.75 13.60
C LEU A 61 -11.18 -11.89 12.96
N ASN A 62 -11.96 -11.62 11.91
CA ASN A 62 -12.67 -12.64 11.15
C ASN A 62 -11.70 -13.64 10.52
N GLN A 63 -10.60 -13.16 9.92
CA GLN A 63 -9.56 -14.02 9.34
C GLN A 63 -8.94 -14.94 10.39
N TYR A 64 -8.67 -14.43 11.58
CA TYR A 64 -8.16 -15.21 12.71
C TYR A 64 -9.16 -16.28 13.13
N MET A 65 -10.43 -15.94 13.32
CA MET A 65 -11.50 -16.88 13.68
C MET A 65 -11.67 -18.00 12.66
N LEU A 66 -11.62 -17.67 11.35
CA LEU A 66 -11.63 -18.65 10.28
C LEU A 66 -10.41 -19.58 10.36
N SER A 67 -9.21 -19.04 10.63
CA SER A 67 -7.98 -19.83 10.72
C SER A 67 -7.98 -20.82 11.89
N GLN A 68 -8.55 -20.44 13.03
CA GLN A 68 -8.68 -21.30 14.20
C GLN A 68 -9.66 -22.42 13.91
N THR A 69 -10.86 -22.05 13.45
CA THR A 69 -11.96 -22.99 13.25
C THR A 69 -11.70 -23.97 12.11
N LEU A 70 -11.24 -23.47 10.96
CA LEU A 70 -11.00 -24.30 9.77
C LEU A 70 -9.63 -24.98 9.78
N GLY A 71 -8.67 -24.44 10.52
CA GLY A 71 -7.27 -24.84 10.44
C GLY A 71 -6.79 -25.77 11.56
N LYS A 72 -7.56 -25.95 12.65
CA LYS A 72 -7.24 -26.88 13.74
C LYS A 72 -8.14 -28.12 13.67
N ALA A 73 -7.57 -29.23 13.20
CA ALA A 73 -8.31 -30.49 12.95
C ALA A 73 -9.18 -30.98 14.13
N ASN A 74 -8.70 -30.82 15.38
CA ASN A 74 -9.47 -31.22 16.57
C ASN A 74 -10.72 -30.36 16.78
N GLN A 75 -10.60 -29.04 16.59
CA GLN A 75 -11.72 -28.10 16.73
C GLN A 75 -12.74 -28.31 15.62
N HIS A 76 -12.23 -28.43 14.39
CA HIS A 76 -13.04 -28.69 13.20
C HIS A 76 -13.81 -30.03 13.29
N GLY A 77 -13.17 -31.07 13.84
CA GLY A 77 -13.80 -32.36 14.09
C GLY A 77 -14.89 -32.33 15.16
N ASN A 78 -14.71 -31.55 16.23
CA ASN A 78 -15.72 -31.39 17.28
C ASN A 78 -16.99 -30.71 16.75
N LEU A 79 -16.85 -29.68 15.92
CA LEU A 79 -17.98 -29.03 15.25
C LEU A 79 -18.76 -30.01 14.37
N LEU A 80 -18.06 -30.81 13.56
CA LEU A 80 -18.70 -31.83 12.75
C LEU A 80 -19.43 -32.88 13.62
N GLN A 81 -18.87 -33.26 14.76
CA GLN A 81 -19.51 -34.20 15.68
C GLN A 81 -20.80 -33.63 16.29
N ASN A 82 -20.79 -32.35 16.68
CA ASN A 82 -21.91 -31.70 17.36
C ASN A 82 -23.04 -31.28 16.40
N TYR A 83 -22.70 -30.81 15.20
CA TYR A 83 -23.65 -30.21 14.26
C TYR A 83 -23.83 -31.01 12.97
N GLY A 84 -22.96 -31.97 12.67
CA GLY A 84 -23.00 -32.72 11.40
C GLY A 84 -24.26 -33.55 11.16
N ALA A 85 -25.07 -33.82 12.20
CA ALA A 85 -26.35 -34.52 12.06
C ALA A 85 -27.47 -33.62 11.52
N VAL A 86 -27.38 -32.30 11.70
CA VAL A 86 -28.38 -31.33 11.23
C VAL A 86 -28.00 -30.67 9.90
N LEU A 87 -26.75 -30.87 9.45
CA LEU A 87 -26.27 -30.36 8.17
C LEU A 87 -26.92 -31.06 6.97
N PRO A 88 -27.26 -30.32 5.89
CA PRO A 88 -27.61 -30.92 4.61
C PRO A 88 -26.52 -31.89 4.13
N PRO A 89 -26.87 -32.99 3.45
CA PRO A 89 -25.89 -34.01 3.06
C PRO A 89 -24.69 -33.47 2.25
N GLN A 90 -24.93 -32.49 1.38
CA GLN A 90 -23.87 -31.85 0.58
C GLN A 90 -22.94 -30.99 1.44
N THR A 91 -23.49 -30.15 2.31
CA THR A 91 -22.72 -29.32 3.26
C THR A 91 -21.87 -30.19 4.17
N ARG A 92 -22.46 -31.28 4.68
CA ARG A 92 -21.74 -32.26 5.52
C ARG A 92 -20.55 -32.87 4.79
N GLN A 93 -20.69 -33.27 3.53
CA GLN A 93 -19.60 -33.84 2.75
C GLN A 93 -18.47 -32.83 2.50
N VAL A 94 -18.80 -31.57 2.20
CA VAL A 94 -17.80 -30.50 2.06
C VAL A 94 -17.09 -30.25 3.40
N PHE A 95 -17.85 -30.23 4.50
CA PHE A 95 -17.29 -30.01 5.82
C PHE A 95 -16.39 -31.17 6.27
N GLU A 96 -16.80 -32.42 6.03
CA GLU A 96 -15.97 -33.62 6.22
C GLU A 96 -14.67 -33.55 5.41
N HIS A 97 -14.69 -33.00 4.19
CA HIS A 97 -13.49 -32.79 3.37
C HIS A 97 -12.53 -31.80 4.04
N TRP A 98 -13.01 -30.66 4.53
CA TRP A 98 -12.18 -29.66 5.22
C TRP A 98 -11.69 -30.10 6.60
N VAL A 99 -12.40 -31.01 7.27
CA VAL A 99 -11.87 -31.66 8.49
C VAL A 99 -10.68 -32.56 8.15
N ALA A 100 -10.75 -33.28 7.03
CA ALA A 100 -9.64 -34.12 6.55
C ALA A 100 -8.48 -33.31 5.93
N HIS A 101 -8.77 -32.12 5.40
CA HIS A 101 -7.81 -31.21 4.77
C HIS A 101 -7.95 -29.80 5.38
N PRO A 102 -7.45 -29.59 6.62
CA PRO A 102 -7.61 -28.33 7.33
C PRO A 102 -7.04 -27.14 6.56
N ALA A 103 -7.65 -25.98 6.77
CA ALA A 103 -7.18 -24.74 6.17
C ALA A 103 -5.76 -24.40 6.63
N PHE A 104 -4.97 -23.81 5.75
CA PHE A 104 -3.60 -23.42 6.06
C PHE A 104 -3.21 -22.10 5.39
N TYR A 105 -2.37 -21.30 6.03
CA TYR A 105 -1.82 -20.11 5.41
C TYR A 105 -0.76 -20.46 4.38
N LEU A 106 -0.82 -19.80 3.23
CA LEU A 106 0.15 -19.92 2.16
C LEU A 106 0.63 -18.52 1.75
N ALA A 107 1.95 -18.34 1.70
CA ALA A 107 2.58 -17.20 1.04
C ALA A 107 2.95 -17.58 -0.39
N PHE A 108 2.46 -16.86 -1.39
CA PHE A 108 2.58 -17.27 -2.78
C PHE A 108 2.75 -16.10 -3.76
N LYS A 109 3.19 -16.46 -4.98
CA LYS A 109 3.14 -15.60 -6.16
C LYS A 109 2.38 -16.28 -7.29
N ILE A 110 1.82 -15.48 -8.18
CA ILE A 110 1.20 -15.96 -9.41
C ILE A 110 2.31 -16.35 -10.39
N VAL A 111 2.27 -17.59 -10.87
CA VAL A 111 3.12 -18.07 -11.97
C VAL A 111 2.46 -17.75 -13.30
N GLU A 112 1.17 -18.07 -13.42
CA GLU A 112 0.42 -17.91 -14.66
C GLU A 112 -1.08 -17.78 -14.39
N ARG A 113 -1.74 -16.84 -15.05
CA ARG A 113 -3.20 -16.79 -15.10
C ARG A 113 -3.70 -17.76 -16.17
N LYS A 114 -4.37 -18.85 -15.77
CA LYS A 114 -4.85 -19.92 -16.66
C LYS A 114 -6.16 -19.55 -17.36
N LYS A 115 -7.08 -18.93 -16.63
CA LYS A 115 -8.32 -18.30 -17.11
C LYS A 115 -8.81 -17.28 -16.07
N LYS A 116 -9.95 -16.63 -16.32
CA LYS A 116 -10.59 -15.77 -15.33
C LYS A 116 -10.78 -16.53 -14.01
N ASP A 117 -10.40 -15.89 -12.90
CA ASP A 117 -10.46 -16.39 -11.53
C ASP A 117 -9.57 -17.61 -11.22
N LEU A 118 -8.78 -18.12 -12.18
CA LEU A 118 -7.97 -19.33 -12.01
C LEU A 118 -6.49 -19.09 -12.33
N PHE A 119 -5.65 -19.40 -11.34
CA PHE A 119 -4.22 -19.13 -11.35
C PHE A 119 -3.42 -20.41 -11.08
N GLU A 120 -2.26 -20.53 -11.72
CA GLU A 120 -1.17 -21.36 -11.22
C GLU A 120 -0.33 -20.48 -10.28
N ILE A 121 -0.21 -20.89 -9.02
CA ILE A 121 0.56 -20.18 -7.99
C ILE A 121 1.73 -21.04 -7.50
N VAL A 122 2.76 -20.38 -6.97
CA VAL A 122 3.91 -21.03 -6.34
C VAL A 122 4.06 -20.57 -4.90
N ASP A 123 4.22 -21.52 -3.99
CA ASP A 123 4.60 -21.29 -2.60
C ASP A 123 6.00 -20.68 -2.54
N LEU A 124 6.13 -19.52 -1.90
CA LEU A 124 7.39 -18.79 -1.78
C LEU A 124 8.42 -19.49 -0.87
N LEU A 125 7.99 -20.40 0.00
CA LEU A 125 8.84 -21.04 0.99
C LEU A 125 9.22 -22.48 0.62
N THR A 126 8.41 -23.15 -0.21
CA THR A 126 8.62 -24.56 -0.58
C THR A 126 8.75 -24.82 -2.08
N ASP A 127 8.54 -23.80 -2.91
CA ASP A 127 8.43 -23.91 -4.39
C ASP A 127 7.31 -24.85 -4.89
N ALA A 128 6.45 -25.33 -3.99
CA ALA A 128 5.30 -26.15 -4.36
C ALA A 128 4.31 -25.34 -5.22
N ARG A 129 3.74 -25.98 -6.24
CA ARG A 129 2.81 -25.34 -7.16
C ARG A 129 1.39 -25.82 -6.97
N TYR A 130 0.45 -24.90 -7.03
CA TYR A 130 -0.97 -25.18 -6.84
C TYR A 130 -1.80 -24.53 -7.95
N LEU A 131 -2.96 -25.11 -8.25
CA LEU A 131 -4.05 -24.37 -8.88
C LEU A 131 -4.80 -23.63 -7.78
N PHE A 132 -5.14 -22.37 -8.04
CA PHE A 132 -5.84 -21.50 -7.11
C PHE A 132 -6.98 -20.78 -7.81
N SER A 133 -8.20 -20.99 -7.32
CA SER A 133 -9.41 -20.36 -7.84
C SER A 133 -9.86 -19.25 -6.88
N SER A 134 -9.77 -17.99 -7.29
CA SER A 134 -10.16 -16.84 -6.47
C SER A 134 -10.58 -15.64 -7.31
N PRO A 135 -11.87 -15.27 -7.29
CA PRO A 135 -12.34 -13.99 -7.85
C PRO A 135 -11.74 -12.77 -7.13
N GLY A 136 -11.44 -12.90 -5.83
CA GLY A 136 -10.75 -11.84 -5.08
C GLY A 136 -9.36 -11.56 -5.65
N LEU A 137 -8.57 -12.61 -5.90
CA LEU A 137 -7.25 -12.46 -6.52
C LEU A 137 -7.34 -11.90 -7.95
N GLU A 138 -8.37 -12.26 -8.69
CA GLU A 138 -8.66 -11.70 -10.01
C GLU A 138 -8.86 -10.18 -9.94
N SER A 139 -9.74 -9.69 -9.06
CA SER A 139 -9.95 -8.25 -8.86
C SER A 139 -8.68 -7.54 -8.38
N MET A 140 -7.84 -8.20 -7.58
CA MET A 140 -6.51 -7.68 -7.22
C MET A 140 -5.55 -7.61 -8.42
N GLN A 141 -5.74 -8.42 -9.47
CA GLN A 141 -4.92 -8.25 -10.68
C GLN A 141 -5.31 -7.02 -11.48
N ASP A 142 -6.50 -6.46 -11.28
CA ASP A 142 -6.91 -5.25 -12.00
C ASP A 142 -6.26 -3.99 -11.40
N LYS A 143 -5.96 -3.98 -10.10
CA LYS A 143 -5.34 -2.85 -9.39
C LYS A 143 -3.81 -2.86 -9.46
N ARG A 144 -3.19 -1.71 -9.73
CA ARG A 144 -1.72 -1.62 -9.92
C ARG A 144 -0.93 -1.99 -8.67
N GLU A 145 -1.38 -1.55 -7.51
CA GLU A 145 -0.71 -1.71 -6.21
C GLU A 145 -0.74 -3.15 -5.71
N THR A 146 -1.74 -3.94 -6.13
CA THR A 146 -1.91 -5.32 -5.68
C THR A 146 -1.56 -6.34 -6.77
N ARG A 147 -1.42 -5.95 -8.04
CA ARG A 147 -1.02 -6.81 -9.16
C ARG A 147 0.41 -7.33 -9.02
N ASN A 148 0.61 -8.63 -9.23
CA ASN A 148 1.90 -9.31 -9.12
C ASN A 148 2.65 -9.09 -7.78
N ALA A 149 1.91 -8.82 -6.71
CA ALA A 149 2.45 -8.73 -5.36
C ALA A 149 2.86 -10.11 -4.82
N THR A 150 3.46 -10.12 -3.64
CA THR A 150 3.49 -11.31 -2.80
C THR A 150 2.17 -11.37 -2.03
N TYR A 151 1.49 -12.51 -2.08
CA TYR A 151 0.20 -12.70 -1.43
C TYR A 151 0.33 -13.66 -0.26
N VAL A 152 -0.43 -13.42 0.81
CA VAL A 152 -0.65 -14.41 1.88
C VAL A 152 -2.15 -14.60 2.04
N ALA A 153 -2.62 -15.84 2.03
CA ALA A 153 -4.04 -16.13 2.24
C ALA A 153 -4.22 -17.45 2.98
N LEU A 154 -5.34 -17.57 3.70
CA LEU A 154 -5.79 -18.83 4.27
C LEU A 154 -6.43 -19.68 3.15
N MET A 155 -5.82 -20.82 2.87
CA MET A 155 -6.19 -21.71 1.78
C MET A 155 -7.09 -22.84 2.26
N LEU A 156 -8.12 -23.13 1.47
CA LEU A 156 -8.98 -24.29 1.57
C LEU A 156 -8.79 -25.19 0.36
N ASP A 157 -8.60 -26.48 0.62
CA ASP A 157 -8.58 -27.49 -0.43
C ASP A 157 -10.00 -27.94 -0.80
N ASN A 158 -10.27 -28.05 -2.10
CA ASN A 158 -11.51 -28.67 -2.62
C ASN A 158 -11.26 -30.04 -3.29
N GLY A 159 -10.02 -30.53 -3.25
CA GLY A 159 -9.55 -31.77 -3.86
C GLY A 159 -9.13 -31.65 -5.32
N LEU A 160 -9.35 -30.50 -5.97
CA LEU A 160 -8.90 -30.21 -7.34
C LEU A 160 -8.04 -28.95 -7.43
N CYS A 161 -8.32 -27.94 -6.60
CA CYS A 161 -7.53 -26.72 -6.46
C CYS A 161 -7.70 -26.13 -5.05
N LEU A 162 -6.93 -25.07 -4.77
CA LEU A 162 -7.11 -24.23 -3.60
C LEU A 162 -8.15 -23.13 -3.85
N GLN A 163 -8.83 -22.69 -2.80
CA GLN A 163 -9.68 -21.50 -2.72
C GLN A 163 -9.31 -20.71 -1.45
N SER A 164 -9.53 -19.40 -1.41
CA SER A 164 -9.20 -18.58 -0.23
C SER A 164 -10.39 -18.44 0.70
N ALA A 165 -10.13 -18.44 2.00
CA ALA A 165 -11.11 -18.13 3.04
C ALA A 165 -10.73 -16.80 3.72
N GLY A 166 -11.65 -15.83 3.67
CA GLY A 166 -11.42 -14.48 4.20
C GLY A 166 -10.60 -13.61 3.23
N MET A 167 -9.79 -12.71 3.80
CA MET A 167 -9.02 -11.74 3.03
C MET A 167 -7.76 -12.35 2.40
N ILE A 168 -7.31 -11.72 1.31
CA ILE A 168 -6.01 -11.99 0.70
C ILE A 168 -5.11 -10.81 1.03
N HIS A 169 -4.10 -11.04 1.87
CA HIS A 169 -3.08 -10.06 2.17
C HIS A 169 -2.13 -9.92 0.98
N TYR A 170 -1.62 -8.72 0.73
CA TYR A 170 -0.65 -8.47 -0.33
C TYR A 170 0.44 -7.53 0.16
N SER A 171 1.66 -7.70 -0.37
CA SER A 171 2.78 -6.81 -0.08
C SER A 171 3.91 -6.96 -1.10
N SER A 172 4.94 -6.11 -0.95
CA SER A 172 6.20 -6.21 -1.69
C SER A 172 7.19 -7.20 -1.05
N LEU A 173 6.77 -7.95 -0.02
CA LEU A 173 7.64 -8.82 0.76
C LEU A 173 8.21 -10.00 -0.02
N ARG A 174 9.39 -10.45 0.41
CA ARG A 174 10.12 -11.59 -0.12
C ARG A 174 10.05 -12.77 0.82
N ALA A 175 10.50 -13.93 0.34
CA ALA A 175 10.66 -15.11 1.19
C ALA A 175 11.54 -14.82 2.42
N ASP A 176 12.66 -14.11 2.23
CA ASP A 176 13.57 -13.72 3.33
C ASP A 176 12.85 -12.86 4.40
N ASP A 177 11.98 -11.92 3.98
CA ASP A 177 11.19 -11.10 4.90
C ASP A 177 10.23 -11.94 5.74
N ILE A 178 9.49 -12.84 5.08
CA ILE A 178 8.50 -13.71 5.73
C ILE A 178 9.21 -14.66 6.72
N VAL A 179 10.31 -15.29 6.29
CA VAL A 179 11.11 -16.19 7.12
C VAL A 179 11.66 -15.44 8.33
N PHE A 180 12.16 -14.22 8.12
CA PHE A 180 12.71 -13.39 9.18
C PHE A 180 11.62 -13.01 10.21
N THR A 181 10.49 -12.46 9.76
CA THR A 181 9.39 -12.10 10.66
C THR A 181 8.89 -13.31 11.44
N CYS A 182 8.64 -14.45 10.78
CA CYS A 182 8.15 -15.64 11.49
C CYS A 182 9.11 -16.13 12.57
N ARG A 183 10.43 -16.12 12.30
CA ARG A 183 11.44 -16.49 13.29
C ARG A 183 11.61 -15.47 14.41
N LEU A 184 11.35 -14.19 14.13
CA LEU A 184 11.38 -13.13 15.14
C LEU A 184 10.25 -13.31 16.16
N PHE A 185 9.07 -13.75 15.71
CA PHE A 185 7.94 -14.05 16.59
C PHE A 185 8.14 -15.34 17.36
N ASP A 186 8.41 -16.45 16.67
CA ASP A 186 8.70 -17.74 17.29
C ASP A 186 9.48 -18.66 16.35
N ALA A 187 10.79 -18.73 16.57
CA ALA A 187 11.68 -19.57 15.77
C ALA A 187 11.43 -21.07 15.95
N ASP A 188 11.03 -21.52 17.14
CA ASP A 188 10.79 -22.94 17.44
C ASP A 188 9.48 -23.41 16.81
N LEU A 189 8.43 -22.58 16.91
CA LEU A 189 7.15 -22.83 16.23
C LEU A 189 7.33 -22.80 14.71
N TYR A 190 8.05 -21.82 14.17
CA TYR A 190 8.34 -21.77 12.73
C TYR A 190 9.09 -23.02 12.26
N ALA A 191 10.09 -23.49 13.01
CA ALA A 191 10.82 -24.71 12.67
C ALA A 191 9.93 -25.97 12.69
N LYS A 192 8.93 -26.01 13.57
CA LYS A 192 8.02 -27.16 13.74
C LYS A 192 6.83 -27.16 12.78
N ALA A 193 6.22 -26.00 12.55
CA ALA A 193 4.91 -25.84 11.91
C ALA A 193 4.91 -24.82 10.76
N GLY A 194 6.06 -24.21 10.45
CA GLY A 194 6.21 -23.28 9.33
C GLY A 194 5.41 -22.00 9.49
N LEU A 195 5.16 -21.36 8.35
CA LEU A 195 4.37 -20.13 8.23
C LEU A 195 2.96 -20.28 8.84
N ASP A 196 2.29 -21.38 8.51
CA ASP A 196 0.91 -21.65 8.96
C ASP A 196 0.78 -21.67 10.49
N GLY A 197 1.69 -22.38 11.16
CA GLY A 197 1.70 -22.44 12.62
C GLY A 197 1.89 -21.07 13.25
N VAL A 198 2.85 -20.28 12.73
CA VAL A 198 3.14 -18.94 13.27
C VAL A 198 1.96 -17.99 13.06
N LEU A 199 1.33 -17.96 11.89
CA LEU A 199 0.22 -17.04 11.64
C LEU A 199 -1.06 -17.40 12.41
N LYS A 200 -1.26 -18.69 12.72
CA LYS A 200 -2.34 -19.14 13.60
C LYS A 200 -2.09 -18.82 15.07
N GLU A 201 -0.84 -18.74 15.52
CA GLU A 201 -0.51 -18.41 16.91
C GLU A 201 -0.31 -16.90 17.12
N TYR A 202 0.22 -16.21 16.09
CA TYR A 202 0.60 -14.80 16.12
C TYR A 202 -0.05 -14.03 14.95
N PRO A 203 -1.38 -13.89 14.92
CA PRO A 203 -2.10 -13.18 13.85
C PRO A 203 -1.72 -11.70 13.72
N GLN A 204 -1.17 -11.08 14.77
CA GLN A 204 -0.66 -9.71 14.74
C GLN A 204 0.46 -9.49 13.71
N VAL A 205 1.08 -10.56 13.20
CA VAL A 205 2.06 -10.48 12.11
C VAL A 205 1.49 -9.73 10.89
N PHE A 206 0.19 -9.92 10.59
CA PHE A 206 -0.45 -9.24 9.46
C PHE A 206 -0.42 -7.71 9.58
N TYR A 207 -0.51 -7.14 10.78
CA TYR A 207 -0.35 -5.70 10.99
C TYR A 207 0.98 -5.15 10.45
N TYR A 208 2.07 -5.91 10.60
CA TYR A 208 3.38 -5.50 10.11
C TYR A 208 3.52 -5.65 8.59
N TRP A 209 2.87 -6.67 8.01
CA TRP A 209 2.96 -6.94 6.58
C TRP A 209 2.02 -6.07 5.75
N ASP A 210 0.82 -5.80 6.25
CA ASP A 210 -0.19 -5.03 5.53
C ASP A 210 0.16 -3.53 5.55
N ASN A 211 0.82 -3.03 6.60
CA ASN A 211 1.25 -1.63 6.67
C ASN A 211 2.36 -1.25 5.69
N ILE A 212 3.13 -2.22 5.21
CA ILE A 212 4.17 -2.00 4.21
C ILE A 212 3.72 -2.37 2.79
N SER A 213 2.46 -2.82 2.62
CA SER A 213 1.90 -3.28 1.36
C SER A 213 1.95 -2.24 0.24
N ILE A 214 1.80 -0.96 0.60
CA ILE A 214 1.80 0.18 -0.32
C ILE A 214 3.15 0.91 -0.40
N ILE A 215 4.16 0.46 0.35
CA ILE A 215 5.47 1.12 0.35
C ILE A 215 6.27 0.60 -0.85
N PRO A 216 6.64 1.47 -1.82
CA PRO A 216 7.42 1.04 -2.95
C PRO A 216 8.83 0.63 -2.51
N SER A 217 9.45 -0.28 -3.28
CA SER A 217 10.87 -0.61 -3.09
C SER A 217 11.71 0.67 -3.10
N ILE A 218 12.49 0.87 -2.05
CA ILE A 218 13.39 2.01 -1.94
C ILE A 218 14.59 1.74 -2.85
N THR A 219 14.90 2.68 -3.75
CA THR A 219 16.05 2.56 -4.66
C THR A 219 16.96 3.77 -4.54
N LEU A 220 18.27 3.55 -4.53
CA LEU A 220 19.29 4.59 -4.58
C LEU A 220 20.22 4.31 -5.78
N LYS A 221 20.26 5.23 -6.76
CA LYS A 221 21.03 5.07 -8.00
C LYS A 221 20.80 3.71 -8.68
N ASP A 222 19.54 3.35 -8.86
CA ASP A 222 19.08 2.09 -9.48
C ASP A 222 19.41 0.81 -8.69
N ALA A 223 20.08 0.91 -7.53
CA ALA A 223 20.24 -0.19 -6.60
C ALA A 223 19.07 -0.26 -5.62
N GLU A 224 18.51 -1.44 -5.43
CA GLU A 224 17.49 -1.67 -4.42
C GLU A 224 18.10 -1.63 -3.01
N MET A 225 17.44 -0.88 -2.13
CA MET A 225 17.88 -0.69 -0.75
C MET A 225 17.17 -1.70 0.14
N LEU A 226 17.92 -2.70 0.57
CA LEU A 226 17.54 -3.71 1.54
C LEU A 226 18.59 -3.81 2.62
N ILE A 227 18.20 -4.27 3.79
CA ILE A 227 19.13 -4.66 4.84
C ILE A 227 19.77 -5.98 4.44
N HIS A 228 21.09 -5.98 4.28
CA HIS A 228 21.89 -7.19 4.12
C HIS A 228 22.65 -7.43 5.41
N MET A 229 22.50 -8.63 6.00
CA MET A 229 23.21 -8.96 7.23
C MET A 229 23.70 -10.40 7.31
N ALA A 230 24.82 -10.60 7.98
CA ALA A 230 25.38 -11.91 8.30
C ALA A 230 26.14 -11.88 9.62
N TYR A 231 26.21 -13.03 10.29
CA TYR A 231 27.02 -13.21 11.48
C TYR A 231 28.40 -13.77 11.12
N VAL A 232 29.43 -13.26 11.79
CA VAL A 232 30.81 -13.78 11.72
C VAL A 232 31.40 -13.92 13.13
N ASP A 233 32.35 -14.84 13.29
CA ASP A 233 32.93 -15.14 14.61
C ASP A 233 33.95 -14.09 15.06
N GLU A 234 34.71 -13.53 14.11
CA GLU A 234 35.74 -12.54 14.34
C GLU A 234 35.76 -11.49 13.24
N VAL A 235 36.41 -10.34 13.50
CA VAL A 235 36.64 -9.27 12.52
C VAL A 235 38.12 -8.92 12.56
N ASP A 236 38.77 -8.93 11.40
CA ASP A 236 40.17 -8.56 11.24
C ASP A 236 40.27 -7.14 10.65
N TYR A 237 39.92 -6.15 11.47
CA TYR A 237 39.96 -4.74 11.10
C TYR A 237 40.05 -3.84 12.33
N ASP A 238 40.86 -2.79 12.24
CA ASP A 238 41.03 -1.79 13.30
C ASP A 238 40.11 -0.59 13.06
N PHE A 239 39.10 -0.43 13.92
CA PHE A 239 38.10 0.64 13.79
C PHE A 239 38.62 1.95 14.41
N GLN A 240 39.07 2.88 13.56
CA GLN A 240 39.66 4.15 14.00
C GLN A 240 38.68 5.32 13.90
N ARG A 241 38.69 6.20 14.92
CA ARG A 241 38.04 7.52 14.87
C ARG A 241 38.93 8.50 14.08
N PRO A 242 38.38 9.48 13.34
CA PRO A 242 36.95 9.85 13.26
C PRO A 242 36.15 9.08 12.19
N PHE A 243 36.81 8.27 11.36
CA PHE A 243 36.19 7.55 10.23
C PHE A 243 35.05 6.62 10.68
N TRP A 244 35.19 6.01 11.85
CA TRP A 244 34.15 5.20 12.48
C TRP A 244 33.59 5.89 13.73
N SER A 245 32.26 6.01 13.78
CA SER A 245 31.56 6.25 15.03
C SER A 245 31.48 4.94 15.83
N ILE A 246 31.83 5.00 17.11
CA ILE A 246 31.90 3.82 17.99
C ILE A 246 31.05 4.08 19.22
N GLU A 247 30.00 3.30 19.39
CA GLU A 247 29.07 3.39 20.51
C GLU A 247 29.03 2.07 21.25
N SER A 248 29.02 2.08 22.58
CA SER A 248 28.90 0.86 23.39
C SER A 248 27.72 0.99 24.35
N LYS A 249 26.80 0.04 24.28
CA LYS A 249 25.58 -0.04 25.09
C LYS A 249 25.39 -1.48 25.55
N GLU A 250 25.09 -1.69 26.82
CA GLU A 250 24.74 -3.00 27.43
C GLU A 250 25.67 -4.18 27.10
N GLY A 251 26.98 -3.91 26.94
CA GLY A 251 27.98 -4.93 26.60
C GLY A 251 28.01 -5.35 25.13
N ALA A 252 27.32 -4.60 24.26
CA ALA A 252 27.48 -4.63 22.81
C ALA A 252 28.16 -3.34 22.33
N THR A 253 28.81 -3.39 21.17
CA THR A 253 29.45 -2.23 20.54
C THR A 253 29.01 -2.12 19.08
N GLN A 254 28.58 -0.94 18.67
CA GLN A 254 28.31 -0.58 17.28
C GLN A 254 29.48 0.22 16.72
N TYR A 255 29.87 -0.12 15.50
CA TYR A 255 30.80 0.63 14.67
C TYR A 255 30.05 1.07 13.41
N MET A 256 29.97 2.37 13.15
CA MET A 256 29.30 2.93 11.98
C MET A 256 30.26 3.81 11.18
N LEU A 257 30.50 3.44 9.92
CA LEU A 257 31.39 4.18 9.04
C LEU A 257 30.76 5.55 8.70
N GLN A 258 31.41 6.63 9.13
CA GLN A 258 31.02 8.00 8.84
C GLN A 258 31.65 8.47 7.53
N GLU A 259 32.95 8.20 7.38
CA GLU A 259 33.77 8.65 6.25
C GLU A 259 34.83 7.59 5.95
N ALA A 260 35.18 7.39 4.68
CA ALA A 260 36.29 6.53 4.29
C ALA A 260 37.62 7.28 4.38
N ASP A 261 38.66 6.64 4.91
CA ASP A 261 40.01 7.20 4.90
C ASP A 261 40.72 6.96 3.55
N GLU A 262 41.83 7.68 3.33
CA GLU A 262 42.61 7.55 2.09
C GLU A 262 43.12 6.12 1.85
N ALA A 263 43.47 5.40 2.91
CA ALA A 263 43.96 4.03 2.83
C ALA A 263 42.86 3.06 2.35
N MET A 264 41.64 3.20 2.84
CA MET A 264 40.48 2.43 2.41
C MET A 264 40.16 2.71 0.94
N VAL A 265 40.22 3.97 0.51
CA VAL A 265 40.00 4.34 -0.89
C VAL A 265 41.12 3.79 -1.80
N GLU A 266 42.37 3.84 -1.37
CA GLU A 266 43.51 3.27 -2.12
C GLU A 266 43.38 1.74 -2.25
N GLN A 267 42.99 1.06 -1.17
CA GLN A 267 42.90 -0.39 -1.13
C GLN A 267 41.68 -0.96 -1.89
N TYR A 268 40.52 -0.33 -1.74
CA TYR A 268 39.24 -0.85 -2.27
C TYR A 268 38.73 -0.11 -3.50
N GLY A 269 39.41 0.97 -3.90
CA GLY A 269 39.13 1.77 -5.08
C GLY A 269 38.12 2.88 -4.84
N HIS A 270 38.17 3.90 -5.69
CA HIS A 270 37.18 4.98 -5.73
C HIS A 270 35.80 4.41 -6.07
N SER A 271 34.86 4.54 -5.14
CA SER A 271 33.48 4.14 -5.33
C SER A 271 32.54 5.09 -4.60
N PHE A 272 31.35 5.28 -5.16
CA PHE A 272 30.32 6.09 -4.53
C PHE A 272 29.90 5.57 -3.14
N LEU A 273 30.10 4.27 -2.89
CA LEU A 273 29.85 3.64 -1.59
C LEU A 273 30.74 4.21 -0.49
N LEU A 274 32.00 4.52 -0.80
CA LEU A 274 32.97 5.10 0.14
C LEU A 274 32.94 6.63 0.17
N GLU A 275 32.45 7.27 -0.90
CA GLU A 275 32.21 8.72 -0.92
C GLU A 275 31.04 9.14 -0.03
N GLN A 276 30.05 8.25 0.17
CA GLN A 276 28.82 8.52 0.92
C GLN A 276 28.37 7.31 1.76
N PRO A 277 29.21 6.80 2.70
CA PRO A 277 28.92 5.56 3.42
C PRO A 277 27.66 5.67 4.31
N GLY A 278 27.31 6.87 4.78
CA GLY A 278 26.09 7.10 5.57
C GLY A 278 24.80 6.71 4.84
N LEU A 279 24.72 6.91 3.52
CA LEU A 279 23.53 6.53 2.72
C LEU A 279 23.30 5.02 2.66
N TYR A 280 24.39 4.25 2.80
CA TYR A 280 24.40 2.79 2.71
C TYR A 280 24.50 2.12 4.09
N ASN A 281 24.52 2.91 5.16
CA ASN A 281 24.39 2.45 6.53
C ASN A 281 25.39 1.32 6.89
N PHE A 282 26.67 1.52 6.55
CA PHE A 282 27.75 0.59 6.86
C PHE A 282 27.91 0.44 8.39
N ARG A 283 27.42 -0.68 8.95
CA ARG A 283 27.46 -0.96 10.39
C ARG A 283 28.05 -2.33 10.67
N ILE A 284 28.83 -2.38 11.75
CA ILE A 284 29.30 -3.62 12.38
C ILE A 284 28.85 -3.60 13.83
N PHE A 285 28.27 -4.69 14.31
CA PHE A 285 27.91 -4.84 15.71
C PHE A 285 28.73 -5.97 16.33
N LYS A 286 29.48 -5.65 17.39
CA LYS A 286 30.07 -6.64 18.28
C LYS A 286 29.04 -7.00 19.34
N LEU A 287 28.38 -8.14 19.16
CA LEU A 287 27.43 -8.70 20.12
C LEU A 287 28.16 -9.69 21.04
N LYS A 288 27.52 -10.10 22.14
CA LYS A 288 28.16 -10.91 23.22
C LYS A 288 28.92 -12.16 22.76
N GLN A 289 28.50 -12.80 21.67
CA GLN A 289 29.07 -14.07 21.19
C GLN A 289 29.47 -14.06 19.71
N ARG A 290 29.19 -12.98 18.97
CA ARG A 290 29.35 -12.93 17.51
C ARG A 290 29.36 -11.49 17.02
N TRP A 291 29.88 -11.29 15.82
CA TRP A 291 29.79 -10.03 15.11
C TRP A 291 28.66 -10.08 14.08
N LEU A 292 27.95 -8.97 13.89
CA LEU A 292 26.94 -8.79 12.86
C LEU A 292 27.45 -7.75 11.86
N ILE A 293 27.55 -8.16 10.59
CA ILE A 293 27.82 -7.26 9.47
C ILE A 293 26.49 -6.78 8.92
N PHE A 294 26.36 -5.48 8.64
CA PHE A 294 25.10 -4.85 8.24
C PHE A 294 25.33 -3.72 7.23
N ALA A 295 24.57 -3.72 6.13
CA ALA A 295 24.55 -2.60 5.20
C ALA A 295 23.23 -2.52 4.41
N PHE A 296 22.92 -1.33 3.89
CA PHE A 296 21.81 -1.07 2.99
C PHE A 296 22.27 -1.16 1.53
N ALA A 297 22.22 -2.36 0.96
CA ALA A 297 22.52 -2.77 -0.43
C ALA A 297 23.57 -3.90 -0.52
N ALA A 298 23.43 -4.74 -1.54
CA ALA A 298 24.29 -5.91 -1.76
C ALA A 298 25.76 -5.54 -1.98
N ASP A 299 26.04 -4.51 -2.77
CA ASP A 299 27.41 -4.08 -3.07
C ASP A 299 28.07 -3.40 -1.87
N ALA A 300 27.29 -2.64 -1.09
CA ALA A 300 27.73 -2.05 0.17
C ALA A 300 28.10 -3.14 1.19
N PHE A 301 27.24 -4.15 1.35
CA PHE A 301 27.50 -5.30 2.20
C PHE A 301 28.75 -6.06 1.76
N SER A 302 28.88 -6.34 0.47
CA SER A 302 30.04 -7.05 -0.09
C SER A 302 31.34 -6.26 0.07
N LEU A 303 31.29 -4.92 -0.03
CA LEU A 303 32.43 -4.06 0.28
C LEU A 303 32.76 -4.09 1.77
N LEU A 304 31.76 -3.97 2.65
CA LEU A 304 31.96 -4.01 4.09
C LEU A 304 32.59 -5.34 4.53
N CYS A 305 32.07 -6.45 4.02
CA CYS A 305 32.65 -7.78 4.20
C CYS A 305 34.12 -7.83 3.80
N ARG A 306 34.51 -7.26 2.67
CA ARG A 306 35.93 -7.16 2.26
C ARG A 306 36.76 -6.33 3.23
N ILE A 307 36.24 -5.18 3.68
CA ILE A 307 36.91 -4.29 4.64
C ILE A 307 37.21 -5.02 5.94
N VAL A 308 36.25 -5.82 6.45
CA VAL A 308 36.39 -6.52 7.74
C VAL A 308 37.01 -7.91 7.67
N GLY A 309 37.61 -8.28 6.53
CA GLY A 309 38.35 -9.54 6.36
C GLY A 309 37.52 -10.76 5.93
N HIS A 310 36.29 -10.56 5.45
CA HIS A 310 35.31 -11.61 5.12
C HIS A 310 34.80 -11.55 3.66
N PRO A 311 35.67 -11.51 2.63
CA PRO A 311 35.29 -11.22 1.24
C PRO A 311 34.32 -12.21 0.58
N GLY A 312 34.13 -13.41 1.14
CA GLY A 312 33.25 -14.46 0.61
C GLY A 312 31.94 -14.64 1.37
N THR A 313 31.66 -13.79 2.36
CA THR A 313 30.44 -13.91 3.16
C THR A 313 29.22 -13.46 2.36
N GLU A 314 28.26 -14.36 2.21
CA GLU A 314 26.94 -14.03 1.66
C GLU A 314 26.00 -13.56 2.77
N PRO A 315 25.04 -12.66 2.46
CA PRO A 315 24.05 -12.23 3.44
C PRO A 315 23.17 -13.42 3.85
N LEU A 316 23.07 -13.65 5.16
CA LEU A 316 22.17 -14.64 5.75
C LEU A 316 20.71 -14.20 5.62
N VAL A 317 20.47 -12.89 5.69
CA VAL A 317 19.14 -12.29 5.59
C VAL A 317 19.21 -11.07 4.68
N ARG A 318 18.21 -10.94 3.81
CA ARG A 318 17.89 -9.73 3.05
C ARG A 318 16.51 -9.24 3.48
N LEU A 319 16.44 -8.10 4.15
CA LEU A 319 15.22 -7.62 4.79
C LEU A 319 14.81 -6.24 4.25
N SER A 320 13.53 -6.07 4.00
CA SER A 320 12.90 -4.79 3.69
C SER A 320 13.17 -3.79 4.81
N ILE A 321 13.70 -2.61 4.47
CA ILE A 321 13.99 -1.54 5.44
C ILE A 321 12.69 -1.10 6.15
N PRO A 322 11.59 -0.77 5.44
CA PRO A 322 10.32 -0.42 6.10
C PRO A 322 9.84 -1.49 7.09
N LEU A 323 9.91 -2.77 6.71
CA LEU A 323 9.52 -3.88 7.60
C LEU A 323 10.39 -3.89 8.87
N ALA A 324 11.71 -3.80 8.71
CA ALA A 324 12.65 -3.81 9.82
C ALA A 324 12.40 -2.66 10.81
N LEU A 325 12.14 -1.45 10.29
CA LEU A 325 11.85 -0.27 11.12
C LEU A 325 10.52 -0.41 11.86
N GLN A 326 9.51 -1.04 11.26
CA GLN A 326 8.24 -1.27 11.93
C GLN A 326 8.36 -2.34 13.02
N LEU A 327 9.07 -3.44 12.74
CA LEU A 327 9.32 -4.49 13.73
C LEU A 327 10.17 -3.98 14.90
N GLU A 328 11.17 -3.13 14.66
CA GLU A 328 12.06 -2.58 15.69
C GLU A 328 11.32 -1.78 16.79
N LYS A 329 10.13 -1.25 16.49
CA LYS A 329 9.31 -0.52 17.48
C LYS A 329 8.80 -1.42 18.59
N ASP A 330 8.49 -2.67 18.26
CA ASP A 330 7.74 -3.59 19.10
C ASP A 330 8.51 -4.86 19.46
N HIS A 331 9.59 -5.17 18.72
CA HIS A 331 10.33 -6.42 18.83
C HIS A 331 11.84 -6.21 18.96
N PRO A 332 12.53 -7.06 19.76
CA PRO A 332 13.97 -7.01 19.90
C PRO A 332 14.66 -7.45 18.60
N MET A 333 15.34 -6.52 17.94
CA MET A 333 16.02 -6.79 16.67
C MET A 333 17.39 -7.45 16.87
N PRO A 334 17.94 -8.15 15.86
CA PRO A 334 19.26 -8.78 15.91
C PRO A 334 20.44 -7.89 16.33
N TRP A 335 20.29 -6.58 16.18
CA TRP A 335 21.28 -5.55 16.49
C TRP A 335 20.98 -4.80 17.81
N GLN A 336 20.03 -5.28 18.62
CA GLN A 336 19.81 -4.77 19.99
C GLN A 336 21.13 -4.77 20.79
N PRO A 337 21.41 -3.75 21.63
CA PRO A 337 20.55 -2.65 22.11
C PRO A 337 20.51 -1.41 21.21
N PHE A 338 21.07 -1.47 20.02
CA PHE A 338 21.05 -0.33 19.11
C PHE A 338 19.73 -0.28 18.34
N LYS A 339 19.32 0.92 17.92
CA LYS A 339 18.21 1.13 16.99
C LYS A 339 18.72 1.67 15.65
N LEU A 340 18.04 1.38 14.56
CA LEU A 340 18.40 1.89 13.23
C LEU A 340 18.05 3.37 13.10
N VAL A 341 16.88 3.75 13.63
CA VAL A 341 16.43 5.13 13.81
C VAL A 341 16.67 5.50 15.26
N GLY A 342 17.21 6.70 15.53
CA GLY A 342 17.48 7.15 16.90
C GLY A 342 16.24 7.01 17.79
N GLU A 343 16.46 6.81 19.09
CA GLU A 343 15.38 6.77 20.07
C GLU A 343 14.62 8.11 20.00
N GLU A 344 13.43 8.09 19.37
CA GLU A 344 12.37 9.03 19.73
C GLU A 344 11.98 8.65 21.16
N ASP A 345 12.65 9.25 22.14
CA ASP A 345 12.23 9.22 23.53
C ASP A 345 10.91 10.01 23.63
N ASP A 346 9.81 9.34 23.30
CA ASP A 346 8.52 9.64 23.89
C ASP A 346 8.61 9.22 25.36
N GLU A 347 8.56 10.23 26.24
CA GLU A 347 8.52 10.20 27.70
C GLU A 347 9.86 10.42 28.45
N TYR A 348 9.80 11.42 29.34
CA TYR A 348 10.80 11.94 30.27
C TYR A 348 11.78 12.99 29.72
N LEU A 349 11.32 14.26 29.86
CA LEU A 349 12.20 15.39 30.16
C LEU A 349 13.03 15.07 31.40
N ASP A 350 14.19 14.44 31.24
CA ASP A 350 15.24 14.46 32.25
C ASP A 350 16.35 15.43 31.81
N GLU A 351 16.60 16.38 32.70
CA GLU A 351 17.61 17.43 32.62
C GLU A 351 19.02 16.82 32.69
N ASP A 352 19.52 16.28 31.59
CA ASP A 352 20.97 16.09 31.38
C ASP A 352 21.31 16.06 29.87
N GLU A 353 20.97 17.15 29.17
CA GLU A 353 21.47 17.45 27.83
C GLU A 353 22.95 17.88 27.86
N ALA A 354 23.85 16.91 27.86
CA ALA A 354 25.25 17.10 27.44
C ALA A 354 25.75 15.74 26.93
N VAL A 355 25.79 15.43 25.63
CA VAL A 355 26.57 16.11 24.58
C VAL A 355 25.97 15.66 23.23
N LYS A 356 25.07 16.44 22.63
CA LYS A 356 24.78 16.34 21.18
C LYS A 356 25.70 17.34 20.48
N SER A 357 26.34 16.94 19.38
CA SER A 357 27.15 17.86 18.60
C SER A 357 26.27 19.00 18.05
N ALA A 358 26.87 20.18 17.79
CA ALA A 358 26.11 21.33 17.29
C ALA A 358 25.36 20.99 15.98
N ASP A 359 25.99 20.16 15.14
CA ASP A 359 25.48 19.74 13.84
C ASP A 359 24.27 18.78 13.97
N GLU A 360 24.26 17.87 14.95
CA GLU A 360 23.11 16.97 15.19
C GLU A 360 21.88 17.71 15.72
N ARG A 361 22.08 18.77 16.54
CA ARG A 361 20.99 19.63 17.00
C ARG A 361 20.41 20.46 15.86
N GLU A 362 21.27 20.93 14.96
CA GLU A 362 20.85 21.72 13.80
C GLU A 362 20.10 20.87 12.77
N ILE A 363 20.56 19.63 12.51
CA ILE A 363 19.89 18.68 11.61
C ILE A 363 18.54 18.23 12.17
N ALA A 364 18.45 17.86 13.45
CA ALA A 364 17.19 17.47 14.07
C ALA A 364 16.17 18.64 14.11
N ALA A 365 16.66 19.86 14.34
CA ALA A 365 15.84 21.05 14.27
C ALA A 365 15.37 21.35 12.84
N LEU A 366 16.23 21.13 11.83
CA LEU A 366 15.89 21.25 10.41
C LEU A 366 14.82 20.22 10.00
N ASP A 367 14.99 18.95 10.38
CA ASP A 367 14.02 17.89 10.09
C ASP A 367 12.64 18.20 10.68
N LYS A 368 12.60 18.79 11.88
CA LYS A 368 11.36 19.23 12.52
C LYS A 368 10.68 20.38 11.77
N VAL A 369 11.46 21.34 11.25
CA VAL A 369 10.94 22.44 10.41
C VAL A 369 10.45 21.90 9.07
N MET A 370 11.18 20.96 8.46
CA MET A 370 10.82 20.33 7.20
C MET A 370 9.60 19.42 7.33
N GLY A 371 9.44 18.68 8.44
CA GLY A 371 8.24 17.91 8.73
C GLY A 371 6.99 18.79 8.81
N ARG A 372 7.07 19.92 9.51
CA ARG A 372 5.99 20.94 9.53
C ARG A 372 5.76 21.58 8.18
N TYR A 373 6.82 21.79 7.39
CA TYR A 373 6.69 22.29 6.03
C TYR A 373 5.93 21.32 5.14
N ILE A 374 6.28 20.03 5.19
CA ILE A 374 5.60 18.97 4.45
C ILE A 374 4.15 18.85 4.92
N GLU A 375 3.88 18.91 6.22
CA GLU A 375 2.52 18.91 6.75
C GLU A 375 1.71 20.12 6.26
N ALA A 376 2.30 21.33 6.26
CA ALA A 376 1.66 22.52 5.75
C ALA A 376 1.40 22.42 4.24
N LEU A 377 2.38 21.95 3.46
CA LEU A 377 2.28 21.73 2.02
C LEU A 377 1.20 20.70 1.69
N ASN A 378 1.17 19.58 2.43
CA ASN A 378 0.21 18.51 2.24
C ASN A 378 -1.21 18.92 2.56
N ASN A 379 -1.39 19.88 3.48
CA ASN A 379 -2.69 20.39 3.91
C ASN A 379 -3.04 21.76 3.30
N GLY A 380 -2.24 22.28 2.37
CA GLY A 380 -2.48 23.58 1.72
C GLY A 380 -2.43 24.79 2.66
N LYS A 381 -1.73 24.70 3.80
CA LYS A 381 -1.59 25.78 4.79
C LYS A 381 -0.39 26.68 4.45
N ASP A 382 -0.51 27.96 4.74
CA ASP A 382 0.59 28.91 4.62
C ASP A 382 1.74 28.56 5.58
N PHE A 383 2.96 28.50 5.06
CA PHE A 383 4.16 28.24 5.85
C PHE A 383 5.08 29.47 5.85
N ASN A 384 5.34 30.03 7.03
CA ASN A 384 6.26 31.17 7.18
C ASN A 384 7.65 30.67 7.60
N VAL A 385 8.55 30.60 6.62
CA VAL A 385 9.93 30.09 6.78
C VAL A 385 10.68 30.83 7.88
N GLU A 386 10.68 32.17 7.87
CA GLU A 386 11.41 32.98 8.86
C GLU A 386 10.91 32.71 10.29
N LYS A 387 9.60 32.60 10.47
CA LYS A 387 8.98 32.37 11.78
C LYS A 387 9.26 30.96 12.30
N GLU A 388 9.14 29.95 11.45
CA GLU A 388 9.34 28.55 11.86
C GLU A 388 10.83 28.20 12.04
N ALA A 389 11.71 28.74 11.18
CA ALA A 389 13.17 28.62 11.34
C ALA A 389 13.64 29.27 12.66
N ARG A 390 13.14 30.49 12.97
CA ARG A 390 13.45 31.18 14.23
C ARG A 390 12.95 30.44 15.47
N LYS A 391 11.79 29.78 15.40
CA LYS A 391 11.26 28.96 16.50
C LYS A 391 12.10 27.70 16.73
N ALA A 392 12.67 27.13 15.67
CA ALA A 392 13.49 25.93 15.75
C ALA A 392 14.98 26.21 15.98
N GLY A 393 15.41 27.47 15.89
CA GLY A 393 16.82 27.85 16.03
C GLY A 393 17.67 27.48 14.82
N VAL A 394 17.06 27.34 13.64
CA VAL A 394 17.73 26.96 12.38
C VAL A 394 17.84 28.20 11.48
N ASP A 395 18.88 28.25 10.65
CA ASP A 395 19.01 29.29 9.63
C ASP A 395 17.86 29.24 8.61
N ALA A 396 17.21 30.38 8.39
CA ALA A 396 16.10 30.51 7.45
C ALA A 396 16.56 30.32 6.00
N GLU A 397 17.81 30.68 5.67
CA GLU A 397 18.37 30.45 4.33
C GLU A 397 18.53 28.95 4.06
N LEU A 398 19.04 28.18 5.03
CA LEU A 398 19.17 26.73 4.93
C LEU A 398 17.82 26.03 4.74
N VAL A 399 16.80 26.41 5.53
CA VAL A 399 15.42 25.90 5.36
C VAL A 399 14.90 26.21 3.96
N GLN A 400 15.14 27.42 3.46
CA GLN A 400 14.72 27.84 2.12
C GLN A 400 15.42 27.06 1.01
N GLU A 401 16.71 26.73 1.17
CA GLU A 401 17.45 25.87 0.23
C GLU A 401 16.88 24.45 0.18
N PHE A 402 16.59 23.84 1.33
CA PHE A 402 15.96 22.52 1.40
C PHE A 402 14.57 22.49 0.77
N ILE A 403 13.73 23.49 1.06
CA ILE A 403 12.42 23.65 0.40
C ILE A 403 12.60 23.75 -1.12
N THR A 404 13.57 24.55 -1.58
CA THR A 404 13.85 24.74 -3.00
C THR A 404 14.31 23.44 -3.66
N GLN A 405 15.17 22.66 -3.00
CA GLN A 405 15.64 21.36 -3.50
C GLN A 405 14.53 20.30 -3.53
N MET A 406 13.65 20.30 -2.52
CA MET A 406 12.48 19.43 -2.50
C MET A 406 11.52 19.78 -3.65
N HIS A 407 11.22 21.07 -3.85
CA HIS A 407 10.42 21.53 -4.99
C HIS A 407 11.05 21.22 -6.34
N LYS A 408 12.38 21.35 -6.46
CA LYS A 408 13.10 20.93 -7.67
C LYS A 408 12.94 19.43 -7.94
N THR A 409 12.87 18.63 -6.88
CA THR A 409 12.66 17.17 -6.97
C THR A 409 11.21 16.85 -7.36
N ILE A 410 10.22 17.51 -6.74
CA ILE A 410 8.80 17.40 -7.11
C ILE A 410 8.58 17.83 -8.58
N ALA A 411 9.21 18.91 -9.02
CA ALA A 411 9.12 19.43 -10.37
C ALA A 411 9.67 18.46 -11.43
N LYS A 412 10.63 17.58 -11.09
CA LYS A 412 11.10 16.52 -12.01
C LYS A 412 10.00 15.52 -12.37
N TYR A 413 9.03 15.35 -11.48
CA TYR A 413 7.91 14.42 -11.65
C TYR A 413 6.59 15.11 -12.01
N SER A 414 6.62 16.44 -12.17
CA SER A 414 5.47 17.23 -12.62
C SER A 414 5.42 17.30 -14.15
N TYR A 415 4.20 17.34 -14.69
CA TYR A 415 4.03 17.53 -16.12
C TYR A 415 4.41 18.96 -16.53
N ASN A 416 5.42 19.09 -17.39
CA ASN A 416 5.83 20.38 -17.94
C ASN A 416 4.92 20.76 -19.12
N VAL A 417 3.96 21.66 -18.86
CA VAL A 417 3.00 22.12 -19.87
C VAL A 417 3.73 22.76 -21.07
N PRO A 418 3.58 22.20 -22.29
CA PRO A 418 4.15 22.79 -23.50
C PRO A 418 3.64 24.22 -23.73
N ARG A 419 4.46 25.09 -24.34
CA ARG A 419 4.11 26.51 -24.56
C ARG A 419 2.77 26.72 -25.27
N GLU A 420 2.46 25.85 -26.21
CA GLU A 420 1.21 25.86 -26.98
C GLU A 420 -0.02 25.45 -26.16
N GLU A 421 0.16 24.71 -25.07
CA GLU A 421 -0.92 24.26 -24.18
C GLU A 421 -1.17 25.23 -23.03
N LYS A 422 -0.24 26.14 -22.72
CA LYS A 422 -0.40 27.15 -21.66
C LYS A 422 -1.65 28.02 -21.81
N GLN A 423 -2.09 28.24 -23.06
CA GLN A 423 -3.32 28.99 -23.33
C GLN A 423 -4.61 28.31 -22.83
N PHE A 424 -4.53 27.02 -22.47
CA PHE A 424 -5.65 26.24 -21.97
C PHE A 424 -5.61 26.03 -20.45
N GLU A 425 -4.63 26.61 -19.73
CA GLU A 425 -4.61 26.56 -18.27
C GLU A 425 -5.85 27.25 -17.69
N LEU A 426 -6.40 26.67 -16.62
CA LEU A 426 -7.64 27.11 -16.02
C LEU A 426 -7.39 27.74 -14.64
N ASP A 427 -7.86 28.97 -14.46
CA ASP A 427 -7.76 29.70 -13.20
C ASP A 427 -9.04 29.65 -12.36
N GLY A 428 -8.89 29.80 -11.04
CA GLY A 428 -10.00 30.09 -10.13
C GLY A 428 -10.82 28.89 -9.67
N TRP A 429 -10.33 27.67 -9.86
CA TRP A 429 -10.88 26.45 -9.24
C TRP A 429 -10.06 26.07 -8.00
N PRO A 430 -10.67 25.43 -6.99
CA PRO A 430 -9.96 25.05 -5.77
C PRO A 430 -9.07 23.84 -6.05
N VAL A 431 -7.78 24.06 -6.27
CA VAL A 431 -6.83 22.95 -6.47
C VAL A 431 -6.68 22.15 -5.16
N PRO A 432 -6.95 20.84 -5.14
CA PRO A 432 -6.88 20.05 -3.92
C PRO A 432 -5.42 19.93 -3.41
N PRO A 433 -5.22 20.02 -2.09
CA PRO A 433 -3.92 19.81 -1.47
C PRO A 433 -3.50 18.33 -1.60
N ALA A 434 -2.21 18.04 -1.46
CA ALA A 434 -1.67 16.73 -1.79
C ALA A 434 -2.29 15.58 -0.96
N SER A 435 -2.64 15.82 0.31
CA SER A 435 -3.26 14.83 1.19
C SER A 435 -4.63 14.35 0.69
N GLN A 436 -5.36 15.18 -0.04
CA GLN A 436 -6.71 14.90 -0.53
C GLN A 436 -6.74 14.32 -1.94
N ARG A 437 -5.59 14.26 -2.62
CA ARG A 437 -5.54 13.77 -4.00
C ARG A 437 -5.78 12.27 -4.11
N ARG A 438 -5.63 11.51 -3.01
CA ARG A 438 -5.94 10.08 -3.00
C ARG A 438 -7.42 9.83 -3.24
N ASP A 439 -8.28 10.63 -2.62
CA ASP A 439 -9.75 10.51 -2.66
C ASP A 439 -10.34 10.74 -4.06
N PHE A 440 -9.55 11.26 -5.01
CA PHE A 440 -9.96 11.40 -6.40
C PHE A 440 -9.94 10.05 -7.14
N ALA A 441 -9.27 9.03 -6.60
CA ALA A 441 -9.23 7.68 -7.17
C ALA A 441 -10.44 6.81 -6.80
N ASP A 442 -11.24 7.24 -5.82
CA ASP A 442 -12.38 6.48 -5.29
C ASP A 442 -13.60 6.62 -6.22
N ASP A 443 -14.51 5.64 -6.17
CA ASP A 443 -15.83 5.80 -6.77
C ASP A 443 -16.64 6.88 -6.03
N LEU A 444 -17.70 7.39 -6.67
CA LEU A 444 -18.49 8.51 -6.19
C LEU A 444 -19.27 8.17 -4.92
N TYR A 445 -19.66 6.91 -4.71
CA TYR A 445 -20.39 6.50 -3.50
C TYR A 445 -19.47 6.49 -2.28
N ASP A 446 -18.22 6.07 -2.45
CA ASP A 446 -17.20 6.02 -1.39
C ASP A 446 -16.40 7.33 -1.27
N SER A 447 -16.49 8.22 -2.27
CA SER A 447 -15.72 9.46 -2.31
C SER A 447 -16.13 10.46 -1.22
N SER A 448 -15.13 10.97 -0.50
CA SER A 448 -15.28 12.05 0.48
C SER A 448 -15.43 13.46 -0.16
N LEU A 449 -15.41 13.55 -1.50
CA LEU A 449 -15.37 14.80 -2.26
C LEU A 449 -16.76 15.41 -2.53
N PHE A 450 -17.80 14.57 -2.60
CA PHE A 450 -19.11 14.97 -3.10
C PHE A 450 -20.26 14.50 -2.18
N LEU A 451 -21.34 15.28 -2.17
CA LEU A 451 -22.66 14.87 -1.70
C LEU A 451 -23.47 14.42 -2.92
N LEU A 452 -24.12 13.27 -2.80
CA LEU A 452 -24.96 12.68 -3.84
C LEU A 452 -26.45 12.78 -3.47
N ASP A 453 -27.30 13.12 -4.44
CA ASP A 453 -28.77 13.17 -4.29
C ASP A 453 -29.46 12.42 -5.44
N GLU A 454 -29.96 11.23 -5.14
CA GLU A 454 -30.67 10.36 -6.08
C GLU A 454 -32.19 10.34 -5.84
N ALA A 455 -32.79 11.50 -5.52
CA ALA A 455 -34.25 11.58 -5.39
C ALA A 455 -34.99 11.06 -6.66
N ASP A 456 -36.11 10.36 -6.47
CA ASP A 456 -36.92 9.76 -7.55
C ASP A 456 -37.25 10.75 -8.69
N GLU A 457 -37.49 12.02 -8.36
CA GLU A 457 -37.75 13.06 -9.36
C GLU A 457 -36.56 13.32 -10.30
N LEU A 458 -35.32 13.20 -9.80
CA LEU A 458 -34.10 13.37 -10.59
C LEU A 458 -33.88 12.15 -11.49
N ILE A 459 -34.14 10.94 -10.98
CA ILE A 459 -34.09 9.69 -11.74
C ILE A 459 -35.08 9.73 -12.91
N GLU A 460 -36.33 10.13 -12.67
CA GLU A 460 -37.33 10.24 -13.72
C GLU A 460 -37.00 11.34 -14.74
N ARG A 461 -36.38 12.45 -14.31
CA ARG A 461 -35.86 13.47 -15.25
C ARG A 461 -34.72 12.92 -16.11
N PHE A 462 -33.81 12.14 -15.54
CA PHE A 462 -32.73 11.49 -16.29
C PHE A 462 -33.30 10.54 -17.35
N HIS A 463 -34.27 9.71 -16.98
CA HIS A 463 -34.96 8.83 -17.91
C HIS A 463 -35.67 9.60 -19.02
N GLY A 464 -36.32 10.71 -18.70
CA GLY A 464 -36.91 11.61 -19.68
C GLY A 464 -35.88 12.18 -20.67
N TYR A 465 -34.73 12.65 -20.19
CA TYR A 465 -33.67 13.20 -21.05
C TYR A 465 -32.97 12.14 -21.90
N THR A 466 -32.81 10.93 -21.37
CA THR A 466 -32.13 9.82 -22.05
C THR A 466 -33.08 8.95 -22.86
N GLN A 467 -34.38 9.26 -22.87
CA GLN A 467 -35.44 8.47 -23.52
C GLN A 467 -35.41 7.00 -23.09
N ASP A 468 -35.30 6.77 -21.77
CA ASP A 468 -35.25 5.45 -21.13
C ASP A 468 -34.07 4.56 -21.52
N ARG A 469 -33.08 5.10 -22.24
CA ARG A 469 -31.96 4.32 -22.76
C ARG A 469 -31.18 3.57 -21.68
N TYR A 470 -31.04 4.17 -20.50
CA TYR A 470 -30.27 3.62 -19.38
C TYR A 470 -31.16 3.17 -18.20
N ARG A 471 -32.44 2.86 -18.47
CA ARG A 471 -33.39 2.55 -17.40
C ARG A 471 -33.03 1.28 -16.63
N GLN A 472 -32.39 0.31 -17.28
CA GLN A 472 -32.01 -0.94 -16.63
C GLN A 472 -30.77 -0.74 -15.76
N GLU A 473 -29.75 -0.06 -16.29
CA GLU A 473 -28.50 0.24 -15.60
C GLU A 473 -28.77 1.05 -14.32
N VAL A 474 -29.59 2.10 -14.41
CA VAL A 474 -29.99 2.90 -13.23
C VAL A 474 -30.74 2.07 -12.18
N LYS A 475 -31.50 1.05 -12.60
CA LYS A 475 -32.20 0.15 -11.68
C LYS A 475 -31.25 -0.83 -10.98
N GLU A 476 -30.18 -1.23 -11.66
CA GLU A 476 -29.20 -2.20 -11.15
C GLU A 476 -28.14 -1.53 -10.26
N GLU A 477 -27.66 -0.35 -10.67
CA GLU A 477 -26.45 0.29 -10.12
C GLU A 477 -26.72 1.67 -9.48
N GLY A 478 -27.96 2.18 -9.57
CA GLY A 478 -28.26 3.57 -9.24
C GLY A 478 -27.93 4.55 -10.38
N LEU A 479 -28.41 5.79 -10.28
CA LEU A 479 -28.14 6.83 -11.26
C LEU A 479 -26.67 7.27 -11.21
N ILE A 480 -26.08 7.38 -10.02
CA ILE A 480 -24.66 7.70 -9.86
C ILE A 480 -23.80 6.58 -10.42
N GLY A 481 -24.03 5.32 -10.01
CA GLY A 481 -23.29 4.16 -10.55
C GLY A 481 -23.35 4.10 -12.08
N CYS A 482 -24.53 4.30 -12.67
CA CYS A 482 -24.68 4.37 -14.13
C CYS A 482 -23.83 5.49 -14.79
N ILE A 483 -23.69 6.66 -14.15
CA ILE A 483 -22.89 7.78 -14.67
C ILE A 483 -21.40 7.45 -14.61
N GLU A 484 -20.95 6.85 -13.52
CA GLU A 484 -19.58 6.40 -13.33
C GLU A 484 -19.21 5.37 -14.39
N ASP A 485 -20.01 4.33 -14.53
CA ASP A 485 -19.82 3.26 -15.49
C ASP A 485 -19.81 3.76 -16.94
N LEU A 486 -20.61 4.78 -17.25
CA LEU A 486 -20.59 5.40 -18.58
C LEU A 486 -19.29 6.14 -18.87
N PHE A 487 -18.60 6.63 -17.83
CA PHE A 487 -17.36 7.40 -17.94
C PHE A 487 -16.12 6.50 -17.83
N VAL A 488 -16.03 5.69 -16.77
CA VAL A 488 -14.84 4.94 -16.35
C VAL A 488 -14.50 3.81 -17.31
N LYS A 489 -15.49 3.09 -17.85
CA LYS A 489 -15.27 1.92 -18.72
C LYS A 489 -14.52 2.15 -20.04
N GLU A 490 -14.30 3.41 -20.40
CA GLU A 490 -13.54 3.78 -21.61
C GLU A 490 -12.04 3.96 -21.32
N PHE A 491 -11.65 3.97 -20.05
CA PHE A 491 -10.25 4.00 -19.61
C PHE A 491 -9.70 2.58 -19.51
N GLU A 492 -8.38 2.44 -19.67
CA GLU A 492 -7.69 1.14 -19.54
C GLU A 492 -7.60 0.64 -18.10
N ASP A 493 -7.82 1.53 -17.14
CA ASP A 493 -7.69 1.32 -15.70
C ASP A 493 -8.74 2.19 -14.99
N GLU A 494 -9.48 1.58 -14.07
CA GLU A 494 -10.61 2.23 -13.40
C GLU A 494 -10.16 3.40 -12.53
N THR A 495 -9.01 3.28 -11.85
CA THR A 495 -8.42 4.36 -11.05
C THR A 495 -8.07 5.59 -11.90
N LEU A 496 -7.56 5.39 -13.13
CA LEU A 496 -7.36 6.49 -14.08
C LEU A 496 -8.70 7.14 -14.47
N GLY A 497 -9.75 6.32 -14.63
CA GLY A 497 -11.11 6.74 -14.93
C GLY A 497 -11.73 7.57 -13.80
N TYR A 498 -11.73 7.08 -12.56
CA TYR A 498 -12.22 7.77 -11.37
C TYR A 498 -11.45 9.08 -11.14
N THR A 499 -10.11 9.03 -11.19
CA THR A 499 -9.27 10.25 -11.06
C THR A 499 -9.68 11.32 -12.07
N SER A 500 -9.90 10.91 -13.31
CA SER A 500 -10.33 11.83 -14.38
C SER A 500 -11.74 12.35 -14.13
N LEU A 501 -12.70 11.47 -13.82
CA LEU A 501 -14.10 11.82 -13.56
C LEU A 501 -14.23 12.79 -12.38
N ASN A 502 -13.65 12.45 -11.24
CA ASN A 502 -13.70 13.24 -10.02
C ASN A 502 -13.02 14.59 -10.20
N THR A 503 -11.90 14.65 -10.91
CA THR A 503 -11.25 15.94 -11.23
C THR A 503 -12.14 16.82 -12.09
N LEU A 504 -12.78 16.24 -13.12
CA LEU A 504 -13.70 16.97 -13.99
C LEU A 504 -14.90 17.50 -13.19
N LEU A 505 -15.56 16.64 -12.41
CA LEU A 505 -16.69 17.03 -11.56
C LEU A 505 -16.29 18.12 -10.56
N TRP A 506 -15.15 17.96 -9.90
CA TRP A 506 -14.62 18.92 -8.94
C TRP A 506 -14.47 20.32 -9.56
N ILE A 507 -13.84 20.40 -10.74
CA ILE A 507 -13.65 21.68 -11.44
C ILE A 507 -14.99 22.24 -11.93
N ILE A 508 -15.81 21.41 -12.59
CA ILE A 508 -17.09 21.82 -13.19
C ILE A 508 -18.04 22.35 -12.13
N LEU A 509 -18.18 21.65 -11.00
CA LEU A 509 -19.13 22.00 -9.95
C LEU A 509 -18.66 23.23 -9.14
N ASN A 510 -17.37 23.36 -8.84
CA ASN A 510 -16.84 24.53 -8.13
C ASN A 510 -16.83 25.80 -8.98
N LEU A 511 -16.63 25.69 -10.30
CA LEU A 511 -16.75 26.83 -11.21
C LEU A 511 -18.20 27.09 -11.65
N GLY A 512 -19.13 26.21 -11.24
CA GLY A 512 -20.57 26.38 -11.33
C GLY A 512 -21.07 26.56 -12.75
N GLU A 513 -21.65 27.74 -13.03
CA GLU A 513 -22.27 28.03 -14.33
C GLU A 513 -21.28 28.52 -15.39
N LYS A 514 -19.97 28.57 -15.12
CA LYS A 514 -19.00 29.04 -16.12
C LYS A 514 -18.91 28.01 -17.26
N PRO A 515 -18.92 28.43 -18.54
CA PRO A 515 -18.56 27.56 -19.65
C PRO A 515 -17.07 27.18 -19.57
N LEU A 516 -16.75 25.90 -19.56
CA LEU A 516 -15.39 25.36 -19.41
C LEU A 516 -14.98 24.57 -20.63
N LEU A 517 -13.78 24.86 -21.14
CA LEU A 517 -13.21 24.14 -22.28
C LEU A 517 -12.81 22.72 -21.86
N VAL A 518 -13.26 21.70 -22.59
CA VAL A 518 -12.93 20.30 -22.26
C VAL A 518 -11.42 20.04 -22.29
N ARG A 519 -10.68 20.66 -23.21
CA ARG A 519 -9.21 20.59 -23.23
C ARG A 519 -8.58 21.19 -21.98
N SER A 520 -9.13 22.27 -21.43
CA SER A 520 -8.66 22.86 -20.18
C SER A 520 -8.89 21.93 -18.99
N LEU A 521 -10.07 21.31 -18.91
CA LEU A 521 -10.37 20.31 -17.88
C LEU A 521 -9.38 19.12 -17.94
N ALA A 522 -9.12 18.61 -19.14
CA ALA A 522 -8.14 17.56 -19.35
C ALA A 522 -6.73 18.01 -18.93
N LEU A 523 -6.31 19.23 -19.30
CA LEU A 523 -5.00 19.77 -18.93
C LEU A 523 -4.81 19.85 -17.42
N GLU A 524 -5.79 20.36 -16.68
CA GLU A 524 -5.69 20.49 -15.23
C GLU A 524 -5.62 19.12 -14.54
N ALA A 525 -6.40 18.13 -14.98
CA ALA A 525 -6.26 16.76 -14.47
C ALA A 525 -4.86 16.19 -14.76
N PHE A 526 -4.37 16.36 -15.99
CA PHE A 526 -3.08 15.83 -16.44
C PHE A 526 -1.88 16.48 -15.73
N LYS A 527 -2.00 17.77 -15.37
CA LYS A 527 -1.04 18.50 -14.53
C LYS A 527 -1.06 18.02 -13.09
N LEU A 528 -2.25 17.82 -12.54
CA LEU A 528 -2.44 17.57 -11.11
C LEU A 528 -2.05 16.14 -10.71
N PHE A 529 -2.29 15.17 -11.59
CA PHE A 529 -2.12 13.75 -11.29
C PHE A 529 -1.01 13.11 -12.14
N PRO A 530 0.17 12.83 -11.56
CA PRO A 530 1.29 12.28 -12.31
C PRO A 530 1.05 10.92 -12.98
N LEU A 531 0.13 10.14 -12.43
CA LEU A 531 -0.31 8.87 -13.00
C LEU A 531 -0.89 9.01 -14.42
N LEU A 532 -1.59 10.11 -14.73
CA LEU A 532 -2.24 10.31 -16.03
C LEU A 532 -1.22 10.52 -17.16
N HIS A 533 -0.20 11.35 -16.93
CA HIS A 533 0.82 11.62 -17.94
C HIS A 533 1.92 10.56 -18.03
N ARG A 534 1.94 9.60 -17.11
CA ARG A 534 2.72 8.36 -17.24
C ARG A 534 1.98 7.32 -18.09
N ALA A 535 0.65 7.32 -18.05
CA ALA A 535 -0.18 6.37 -18.77
C ALA A 535 -0.48 6.81 -20.21
N TYR A 536 -0.68 8.11 -20.44
CA TYR A 536 -1.11 8.63 -21.73
C TYR A 536 -0.19 9.73 -22.25
N GLU A 537 -0.09 9.82 -23.58
CA GLU A 537 0.29 11.06 -24.25
C GLU A 537 -0.85 12.09 -24.14
N PHE A 538 -0.53 13.37 -23.93
CA PHE A 538 -1.55 14.37 -23.60
C PHE A 538 -2.68 14.47 -24.65
N ASN A 539 -2.36 14.42 -25.94
CA ASN A 539 -3.38 14.49 -26.98
C ASN A 539 -4.28 13.24 -27.03
N VAL A 540 -3.74 12.06 -26.70
CA VAL A 540 -4.51 10.82 -26.59
C VAL A 540 -5.46 10.91 -25.40
N TYR A 541 -4.97 11.42 -24.26
CA TYR A 541 -5.79 11.67 -23.09
C TYR A 541 -6.91 12.68 -23.37
N VAL A 542 -6.63 13.79 -24.07
CA VAL A 542 -7.67 14.78 -24.43
C VAL A 542 -8.75 14.17 -25.33
N GLU A 543 -8.37 13.35 -26.32
CA GLU A 543 -9.33 12.66 -27.17
C GLU A 543 -10.22 11.71 -26.37
N LEU A 544 -9.62 10.94 -25.46
CA LEU A 544 -10.32 10.04 -24.56
C LEU A 544 -11.30 10.82 -23.65
N VAL A 545 -10.82 11.84 -22.94
CA VAL A 545 -11.64 12.72 -22.09
C VAL A 545 -12.78 13.34 -22.88
N SER A 546 -12.53 13.84 -24.09
CA SER A 546 -13.60 14.39 -24.93
C SER A 546 -14.64 13.34 -25.32
N LYS A 547 -14.21 12.11 -25.64
CA LYS A 547 -15.11 11.00 -25.97
C LYS A 547 -16.03 10.68 -24.79
N VAL A 548 -15.48 10.51 -23.59
CA VAL A 548 -16.26 10.20 -22.38
C VAL A 548 -17.13 11.38 -21.96
N VAL A 549 -16.64 12.61 -22.03
CA VAL A 549 -17.45 13.80 -21.73
C VAL A 549 -18.65 13.91 -22.66
N PHE A 550 -18.45 13.62 -23.94
CA PHE A 550 -19.56 13.64 -24.89
C PHE A 550 -20.59 12.54 -24.59
N LYS A 551 -20.14 11.33 -24.29
CA LYS A 551 -21.00 10.17 -24.05
C LYS A 551 -21.73 10.25 -22.71
N CYS A 552 -20.99 10.57 -21.64
CA CYS A 552 -21.48 10.57 -20.27
C CYS A 552 -22.16 11.89 -19.89
N PHE A 553 -21.63 13.06 -20.28
CA PHE A 553 -22.20 14.35 -19.82
C PHE A 553 -23.11 15.03 -20.86
N ILE A 554 -22.76 15.00 -22.14
CA ILE A 554 -23.56 15.71 -23.17
C ILE A 554 -24.77 14.88 -23.62
N GLN A 555 -24.60 13.59 -23.91
CA GLN A 555 -25.71 12.75 -24.39
C GLN A 555 -26.78 12.49 -23.32
N THR A 556 -26.45 12.64 -22.04
CA THR A 556 -27.35 12.49 -20.90
C THR A 556 -27.93 13.81 -20.40
N SER A 557 -27.54 14.94 -21.01
CA SER A 557 -27.94 16.30 -20.59
C SER A 557 -27.46 16.73 -19.20
N LEU A 558 -26.45 16.06 -18.64
CA LEU A 558 -25.78 16.49 -17.39
C LEU A 558 -24.94 17.75 -17.61
N CYS A 559 -24.41 17.95 -18.82
CA CYS A 559 -23.79 19.20 -19.24
C CYS A 559 -24.45 19.75 -20.51
N SER A 560 -24.61 21.07 -20.58
CA SER A 560 -25.02 21.77 -21.78
C SER A 560 -23.80 22.13 -22.64
N VAL A 561 -24.02 22.29 -23.95
CA VAL A 561 -23.01 22.72 -24.92
C VAL A 561 -23.65 23.72 -25.88
N ALA A 562 -22.92 24.78 -26.25
CA ALA A 562 -23.44 25.81 -27.15
C ALA A 562 -23.71 25.28 -28.57
N GLU A 563 -22.82 24.41 -29.07
CA GLU A 563 -22.94 23.73 -30.36
C GLU A 563 -22.46 22.29 -30.22
N ARG A 564 -23.20 21.33 -30.77
CA ARG A 564 -22.83 19.91 -30.68
C ARG A 564 -21.47 19.66 -31.36
N PRO A 565 -20.43 19.21 -30.63
CA PRO A 565 -19.08 19.11 -31.17
C PRO A 565 -18.96 17.98 -32.19
N ARG A 566 -18.21 18.22 -33.26
CA ARG A 566 -17.96 17.26 -34.36
C ARG A 566 -16.53 17.38 -34.89
N GLY A 567 -16.05 16.29 -35.51
CA GLY A 567 -14.73 16.24 -36.15
C GLY A 567 -13.61 16.66 -35.21
N GLU A 568 -12.68 17.47 -35.72
CA GLU A 568 -11.50 17.91 -34.98
C GLU A 568 -11.82 18.68 -33.69
N LYS A 569 -12.88 19.51 -33.68
CA LYS A 569 -13.31 20.22 -32.46
C LYS A 569 -13.61 19.23 -31.33
N ARG A 570 -14.22 18.08 -31.66
CA ARG A 570 -14.48 17.02 -30.68
C ARG A 570 -13.18 16.34 -30.28
N THR A 571 -12.46 15.75 -31.23
CA THR A 571 -11.22 15.01 -30.97
C THR A 571 -10.19 15.78 -30.15
N ARG A 572 -10.07 17.10 -30.36
CA ARG A 572 -9.12 17.95 -29.63
C ARG A 572 -9.66 18.60 -28.36
N GLY A 573 -10.91 18.34 -27.98
CA GLY A 573 -11.55 18.94 -26.80
C GLY A 573 -11.78 20.46 -26.91
N LEU A 574 -11.90 20.99 -28.14
CA LEU A 574 -12.00 22.42 -28.43
C LEU A 574 -13.46 22.91 -28.44
N TYR A 575 -14.21 22.56 -27.40
CA TYR A 575 -15.58 23.02 -27.15
C TYR A 575 -15.81 23.17 -25.66
N THR A 576 -16.75 24.04 -25.31
CA THR A 576 -17.06 24.36 -23.91
C THR A 576 -18.30 23.61 -23.45
N ILE A 577 -18.24 23.08 -22.24
CA ILE A 577 -19.39 22.50 -21.53
C ILE A 577 -19.76 23.35 -20.32
N GLN A 578 -20.99 23.25 -19.86
CA GLN A 578 -21.47 23.93 -18.65
C GLN A 578 -22.36 22.96 -17.85
N ALA A 579 -22.18 22.93 -16.53
CA ALA A 579 -22.99 22.07 -15.66
C ALA A 579 -24.48 22.40 -15.81
N SER A 580 -25.31 21.39 -16.06
CA SER A 580 -26.76 21.58 -16.06
C SER A 580 -27.29 21.70 -14.63
N PRO A 581 -28.50 22.26 -14.43
CA PRO A 581 -29.15 22.25 -13.13
C PRO A 581 -29.27 20.85 -12.54
N MET A 582 -29.48 19.84 -13.39
CA MET A 582 -29.59 18.45 -12.96
C MET A 582 -28.28 17.94 -12.34
N LEU A 583 -27.14 18.14 -13.03
CA LEU A 583 -25.84 17.68 -12.52
C LEU A 583 -25.51 18.31 -11.16
N ARG A 584 -25.82 19.60 -10.98
CA ARG A 584 -25.54 20.32 -9.73
C ARG A 584 -26.45 19.92 -8.57
N THR A 585 -27.65 19.42 -8.86
CA THR A 585 -28.51 18.85 -7.82
C THR A 585 -28.06 17.43 -7.47
N LEU A 586 -27.74 16.63 -8.49
CA LEU A 586 -27.33 15.24 -8.35
C LEU A 586 -26.00 15.10 -7.60
N ILE A 587 -25.04 15.98 -7.86
CA ILE A 587 -23.69 15.96 -7.27
C ILE A 587 -23.33 17.37 -6.82
N SER A 588 -23.02 17.53 -5.55
CA SER A 588 -22.56 18.80 -4.96
C SER A 588 -21.20 18.63 -4.30
N PRO A 589 -20.22 19.53 -4.52
CA PRO A 589 -18.92 19.42 -3.87
C PRO A 589 -19.07 19.70 -2.38
N ILE A 590 -18.41 18.90 -1.54
CA ILE A 590 -18.35 19.16 -0.10
C ILE A 590 -17.43 20.37 0.11
N ALA A 591 -17.99 21.44 0.67
CA ALA A 591 -17.22 22.65 0.96
C ALA A 591 -16.25 22.36 2.11
N TYR A 592 -14.95 22.32 1.81
CA TYR A 592 -13.94 22.21 2.86
C TYR A 592 -13.85 23.53 3.62
N SER A 593 -14.09 23.48 4.93
CA SER A 593 -13.69 24.54 5.86
C SER A 593 -12.18 24.59 5.91
N VAL A 594 -11.60 25.68 5.42
CA VAL A 594 -10.17 26.04 5.55
C VAL A 594 -9.76 26.14 7.00
#